data_AF-A0A5N8YE31-F1
#
_entry.id   AF-A0A5N8YE31-F1
#
_cell.length_a   1.000
_cell.length_b   1.000
_cell.length_c   1.000
_cell.angle_alpha   90.00
_cell.angle_beta   90.00
_cell.angle_gamma   90.00
#
_symmetry.space_group_name_H-M   'P 1'
#
loop_
_entity.id
_entity.type
_entity.pdbx_description
1 polymer ?
#
loop_
_entity_poly.entity_id
_entity_poly.type
_entity_poly.pdbx_seq_one_letter_code
_entity_poly.pdbx_strand_id
1 'polypeptide(L)' 'MCTYLGGWSWAFDVKVVKVNTLTVSGKVKRYGGRPSKQPDWKKAIVSLEAG' A
#
# COMPACT_ATOMS: atom_id res chain seq x y z
N MET A 1 8.29 -20.16 1.78
CA MET A 1 9.51 -19.42 2.21
C MET A 1 9.37 -17.97 1.75
N CYS A 2 8.71 -17.16 2.57
CA CYS A 2 8.98 -15.73 2.75
C CYS A 2 8.59 -15.51 4.21
N THR A 3 9.58 -15.73 5.06
CA THR A 3 9.55 -15.50 6.50
C THR A 3 9.10 -14.07 6.75
N TYR A 4 8.16 -13.90 7.68
CA TYR A 4 8.02 -12.76 8.58
C TYR A 4 9.06 -11.64 8.34
N LEU A 5 8.78 -10.70 7.44
CA LEU A 5 9.33 -9.35 7.56
C LEU A 5 8.31 -8.57 8.37
N GLY A 6 8.40 -8.79 9.68
CA GLY A 6 7.52 -8.28 10.73
C GLY A 6 7.66 -6.78 10.93
N GLY A 7 7.08 -6.00 10.02
CA GLY A 7 7.00 -4.54 10.16
C GLY A 7 5.78 -4.05 10.94
N TRP A 8 4.74 -4.87 11.15
CA TRP A 8 3.42 -4.39 11.59
C TRP A 8 3.03 -4.77 13.02
N SER A 9 3.61 -5.83 13.58
CA SER A 9 3.19 -6.42 14.87
C SER A 9 3.45 -5.55 16.10
N TRP A 10 4.30 -4.52 16.01
CA TRP A 10 4.58 -3.61 17.14
C TRP A 10 3.66 -2.40 17.18
N ALA A 11 2.93 -2.12 16.09
CA ALA A 11 2.12 -0.92 15.98
C ALA A 11 0.62 -1.18 16.21
N PHE A 12 0.14 -2.41 15.97
CA PHE A 12 -1.28 -2.75 16.13
C PHE A 12 -1.44 -4.21 16.58
N ASP A 13 -2.06 -4.41 17.75
CA ASP A 13 -2.33 -5.72 18.36
C ASP A 13 -3.59 -6.36 17.73
N VAL A 14 -3.57 -6.55 16.41
CA VAL A 14 -4.71 -7.09 15.64
C VAL A 14 -4.29 -8.25 14.75
N LYS A 15 -5.12 -9.29 14.72
CA LYS A 15 -4.94 -10.41 13.80
C LYS A 15 -5.48 -10.04 12.42
N VAL A 16 -4.57 -10.01 11.43
CA VAL A 16 -4.88 -9.74 10.03
C VAL A 16 -5.17 -11.06 9.31
N VAL A 17 -6.30 -11.15 8.61
CA VAL A 17 -6.73 -12.35 7.87
C VAL A 17 -6.13 -12.36 6.47
N LYS A 18 -6.21 -11.21 5.80
CA LYS A 18 -5.85 -11.10 4.40
C LYS A 18 -5.46 -9.68 4.05
N VAL A 19 -4.43 -9.55 3.23
CA VAL A 19 -4.01 -8.27 2.65
C VAL A 19 -4.12 -8.36 1.13
N ASN A 20 -4.95 -7.50 0.55
CA ASN A 20 -5.02 -7.30 -0.89
C ASN A 20 -4.23 -6.04 -1.24
N THR A 21 -3.21 -6.18 -2.09
CA THR A 21 -2.43 -5.04 -2.56
C THR A 21 -2.78 -4.68 -3.99
N LEU A 22 -2.84 -3.38 -4.27
CA LEU A 22 -3.10 -2.83 -5.58
C LEU A 22 -2.02 -1.80 -5.89
N THR A 23 -1.47 -1.88 -7.10
CA THR A 23 -0.51 -0.88 -7.59
C THR A 23 -1.27 0.19 -8.33
N VAL A 24 -1.24 1.42 -7.82
CA VAL A 24 -1.88 2.56 -8.47
C VAL A 24 -0.84 3.37 -9.20
N SER A 25 -1.00 3.43 -10.52
CA SER A 25 -0.17 4.28 -11.36
C SER A 25 -0.45 5.75 -11.07
N GLY A 26 0.59 6.52 -10.79
CA GLY A 26 0.52 7.95 -10.58
C GLY A 26 0.18 8.69 -11.86
N LYS A 27 -0.65 9.74 -11.74
CA LYS A 27 -1.12 10.52 -12.88
C LYS A 27 0.01 11.38 -13.44
N VAL A 28 0.11 11.44 -14.76
CA VAL A 28 0.95 12.43 -15.44
C VAL A 28 0.20 13.77 -15.42
N LYS A 29 0.79 14.77 -14.79
CA LYS A 29 0.30 16.14 -14.75
C LYS A 29 1.23 17.01 -15.58
N ARG A 30 0.70 18.13 -16.07
CA ARG A 30 1.49 19.09 -16.82
C ARG A 30 1.46 20.42 -16.08
N TYR A 31 2.63 20.86 -15.65
CA TYR A 31 2.84 22.18 -15.06
C TYR A 31 3.70 22.98 -16.05
N GLY A 32 3.08 23.93 -16.75
CA GLY A 32 3.73 24.68 -17.83
C GLY A 32 4.10 23.79 -19.04
N GLY A 33 5.33 23.94 -19.56
CA GLY A 33 5.78 23.22 -20.76
C GLY A 33 6.08 21.73 -20.54
N ARG A 34 6.42 21.32 -19.30
CA ARG A 34 6.96 19.97 -19.01
C ARG A 34 5.91 19.08 -18.34
N PRO A 35 5.70 17.84 -18.82
CA PRO A 35 4.93 16.84 -18.10
C PRO A 35 5.74 16.27 -16.92
N SER A 36 5.12 16.19 -15.74
CA SER A 36 5.66 15.53 -14.56
C SER A 36 4.74 14.36 -14.16
N LYS A 37 5.35 13.21 -13.83
CA LYS A 37 4.61 12.03 -13.35
C LYS A 37 4.59 12.05 -11.83
N GLN A 38 3.41 11.96 -11.22
CA GLN A 38 3.30 11.73 -9.79
C GLN A 38 3.77 10.29 -9.47
N PRO A 39 4.48 10.04 -8.35
CA PRO A 39 4.98 8.71 -8.04
C PRO A 39 3.86 7.67 -7.99
N ASP A 40 4.15 6.48 -8.51
CA ASP A 40 3.29 5.31 -8.38
C ASP A 40 3.29 4.89 -6.91
N TRP A 41 2.13 4.49 -6.40
CA TRP A 41 1.99 4.10 -5.00
C TRP A 41 1.26 2.78 -4.86
N LYS A 42 1.60 2.05 -3.79
CA LYS A 42 0.94 0.81 -3.44
C LYS A 42 -0.14 1.09 -2.41
N LYS A 43 -1.36 0.66 -2.71
CA LYS A 43 -2.46 0.61 -1.77
C LYS A 43 -2.56 -0.80 -1.20
N ALA A 44 -2.77 -0.91 0.09
CA ALA A 44 -3.11 -2.16 0.75
C ALA A 44 -4.50 -2.03 1.37
N ILE A 45 -5.41 -2.91 0.98
CA ILE A 45 -6.69 -3.12 1.65
C ILE A 45 -6.50 -4.32 2.55
N VAL A 46 -6.76 -4.14 3.83
CA VAL A 46 -6.48 -5.15 4.85
C VAL A 46 -7.80 -5.57 5.48
N SER A 47 -8.07 -6.87 5.41
CA SER A 47 -9.22 -7.50 6.06
C SER A 47 -8.79 -7.98 7.43
N LEU A 48 -9.45 -7.46 8.46
CA LEU A 48 -9.32 -7.87 9.85
C LEU A 48 -10.42 -8.88 10.16
N GLU A 49 -10.14 -9.82 11.07
CA GLU A 49 -11.22 -10.58 11.69
C GLU A 49 -12.11 -9.59 12.44
N ALA A 50 -13.43 -9.76 12.34
CA ALA A 50 -14.34 -9.06 13.24
C ALA A 50 -14.04 -9.56 14.65
N GLY A 51 -13.58 -8.66 15.52
CA GLY A 51 -13.67 -8.86 16.96
C GLY A 51 -15.12 -8.84 17.40
#